data_AF-A0A7I7L1Y4-F1
#
_entry.id   AF-A0A7I7L1Y4-F1
#
_cell.length_a   1.000
_cell.length_b   1.000
_cell.length_c   1.000
_cell.angle_alpha   90.00
_cell.angle_beta   90.00
_cell.angle_gamma   90.00
#
_symmetry.space_group_name_H-M   'P 1'
#
loop_
_entity.id
_entity.type
_entity.pdbx_description
1 polymer ?
#
loop_
_entity_poly.entity_id
_entity_poly.type
_entity_poly.pdbx_seq_one_letter_code
_entity_poly.pdbx_strand_id
1 'polypeptide(L)'
;MVSPLGVLAAHLDRIGRYEPAATVAGFAATAFALATFPEIAATIEHLREVLGDNTYDALTHTGSSMTNAAMAQYALDQIDQARLALLRSD
;
A
#
# COMPACT_ATOMS: atom_id res chain seq x y z
N MET A 1 12.79 12.39 0.15
CA MET A 1 11.39 12.58 0.60
C MET A 1 10.76 11.21 0.73
N VAL A 2 10.09 10.94 1.85
CA VAL A 2 9.22 9.76 1.95
C VAL A 2 8.16 9.89 0.86
N SER A 3 8.05 8.91 -0.04
CA SER A 3 6.95 8.92 -1.01
C SER A 3 5.66 8.79 -0.18
N PRO A 4 4.74 9.77 -0.17
CA PRO A 4 3.54 9.74 0.66
C PRO A 4 2.74 8.44 0.49
N LEU A 5 2.79 7.85 -0.71
CA LEU A 5 2.17 6.56 -1.02
C LEU A 5 2.84 5.38 -0.29
N GLY A 6 4.15 5.38 -0.12
CA GLY A 6 4.85 4.35 0.66
C GLY A 6 4.44 4.38 2.13
N VAL A 7 4.32 5.59 2.71
CA VAL A 7 3.80 5.76 4.09
C VAL A 7 2.36 5.29 4.19
N LEU A 8 1.53 5.61 3.18
CA LEU A 8 0.15 5.16 3.14
C LEU A 8 0.06 3.63 3.08
N ALA A 9 0.86 2.97 2.25
CA ALA A 9 0.91 1.51 2.19
C ALA A 9 1.24 0.90 3.57
N ALA A 10 2.28 1.41 4.23
CA ALA A 10 2.65 0.98 5.57
C ALA A 10 1.55 1.25 6.62
N HIS A 11 0.80 2.33 6.49
CA HIS A 11 -0.33 2.61 7.38
C HIS A 11 -1.51 1.67 7.13
N LEU A 12 -1.87 1.42 5.87
CA LEU A 12 -2.94 0.51 5.47
C LEU A 12 -2.67 -0.92 5.97
N ASP A 13 -1.42 -1.37 5.87
CA ASP A 13 -0.96 -2.65 6.41
C ASP A 13 -1.22 -2.75 7.93
N ARG A 14 -0.79 -1.74 8.70
CA ARG A 14 -0.99 -1.71 10.16
C ARG A 14 -2.46 -1.74 10.59
N ILE A 15 -3.39 -1.23 9.78
CA ILE A 15 -4.82 -1.26 10.08
C ILE A 15 -5.54 -2.47 9.45
N GLY A 16 -4.79 -3.47 8.98
CA GLY A 16 -5.34 -4.72 8.44
C GLY A 16 -5.90 -4.64 7.02
N ARG A 17 -5.61 -3.57 6.28
CA ARG A 17 -6.07 -3.37 4.90
C ARG A 17 -5.00 -3.82 3.90
N TYR A 18 -4.70 -5.11 3.93
CA TYR A 18 -3.56 -5.72 3.24
C TYR A 18 -3.62 -5.61 1.71
N GLU A 19 -4.78 -5.85 1.09
CA GLU A 19 -4.92 -5.74 -0.37
C GLU A 19 -4.66 -4.30 -0.88
N PRO A 20 -5.29 -3.25 -0.30
CA PRO A 20 -4.92 -1.87 -0.55
C PRO A 20 -3.44 -1.55 -0.33
N ALA A 21 -2.87 -2.06 0.77
CA ALA A 21 -1.47 -1.83 1.10
C ALA A 21 -0.53 -2.38 0.02
N ALA A 22 -0.74 -3.63 -0.41
CA ALA A 22 0.05 -4.25 -1.47
C ALA A 22 -0.10 -3.53 -2.82
N THR A 23 -1.32 -3.11 -3.16
CA THR A 23 -1.57 -2.35 -4.40
C THR A 23 -0.83 -1.00 -4.39
N VAL A 24 -0.88 -0.25 -3.29
CA VAL A 24 -0.16 1.04 -3.17
C VAL A 24 1.36 0.82 -3.13
N ALA A 25 1.82 -0.23 -2.45
CA ALA A 25 3.24 -0.59 -2.39
C ALA A 25 3.79 -0.88 -3.80
N GLY A 26 3.05 -1.61 -4.65
CA GLY A 26 3.46 -1.91 -6.02
C GLY A 26 3.69 -0.69 -6.90
N PHE A 27 2.98 0.41 -6.64
CA PHE A 27 3.22 1.69 -7.32
C PHE A 27 4.37 2.49 -6.68
N ALA A 28 4.48 2.46 -5.35
CA ALA A 28 5.40 3.33 -4.59
C ALA A 28 6.82 2.77 -4.44
N ALA A 29 7.01 1.45 -4.54
CA ALA A 29 8.25 0.73 -4.25
C ALA A 29 9.32 0.89 -5.35
N THR A 30 9.77 2.12 -5.57
CA THR A 30 10.96 2.41 -6.38
C THR A 30 12.24 1.98 -5.64
N ALA A 31 13.32 1.70 -6.37
CA ALA A 31 14.62 1.37 -5.77
C ALA A 31 15.09 2.44 -4.75
N PHE A 32 14.83 3.71 -5.05
CA PHE A 32 15.11 4.82 -4.12
C PHE A 32 14.27 4.73 -2.84
N ALA A 33 12.97 4.44 -2.94
CA ALA A 33 12.09 4.32 -1.79
C ALA A 33 12.52 3.15 -0.87
N LEU A 34 12.82 1.99 -1.45
CA LEU A 34 13.28 0.82 -0.70
C LEU A 34 14.61 1.06 0.02
N ALA A 35 15.54 1.79 -0.60
CA ALA A 35 16.83 2.11 0.02
C ALA A 35 16.72 3.16 1.13
N THR A 36 15.71 4.02 1.10
CA THR A 36 15.59 5.16 2.01
C THR A 36 14.66 4.89 3.20
N PHE A 37 13.68 3.98 3.04
CA PHE A 37 12.59 3.78 4.01
C PHE A 37 12.47 2.31 4.41
N PRO A 38 13.15 1.88 5.48
CA PRO A 38 13.09 0.51 5.99
C PRO A 38 11.68 0.03 6.30
N GLU A 39 10.78 0.94 6.67
CA GLU A 39 9.38 0.63 6.93
C GLU A 39 8.65 0.09 5.69
N ILE A 40 9.05 0.49 4.48
CA ILE A 40 8.45 -0.04 3.24
C ILE A 40 8.89 -1.49 3.05
N ALA A 41 10.16 -1.82 3.31
CA ALA A 41 10.65 -3.18 3.22
C ALA A 41 9.95 -4.12 4.23
N ALA A 42 9.79 -3.66 5.48
CA ALA A 42 9.06 -4.40 6.51
C ALA A 42 7.58 -4.61 6.15
N THR A 43 6.92 -3.60 5.58
CA THR A 43 5.54 -3.74 5.06
C THR A 43 5.47 -4.76 3.93
N ILE A 44 6.43 -4.79 3.01
CA ILE A 44 6.46 -5.78 1.92
C ILE A 44 6.61 -7.20 2.47
N GLU A 45 7.49 -7.40 3.44
CA GLU A 45 7.69 -8.69 4.12
C GLU A 45 6.39 -9.17 4.79
N HIS A 46 5.79 -8.32 5.63
CA HIS A 46 4.53 -8.64 6.30
C HIS A 46 3.39 -8.93 5.31
N LEU A 47 3.28 -8.15 4.23
CA LEU A 47 2.24 -8.35 3.23
C LEU A 47 2.40 -9.69 2.49
N ARG A 48 3.63 -10.13 2.20
CA ARG A 48 3.88 -11.45 1.62
C ARG A 48 3.49 -12.57 2.56
N GLU A 49 3.76 -12.42 3.86
CA GLU A 49 3.37 -13.40 4.87
C GLU A 49 1.85 -13.56 4.98
N VAL A 50 1.10 -12.45 5.03
CA VAL A 50 -0.37 -12.50 5.27
C VAL A 50 -1.19 -12.76 4.01
N LEU A 51 -0.73 -12.34 2.83
CA LEU A 51 -1.44 -12.55 1.56
C LEU A 51 -0.96 -13.80 0.79
N GLY A 52 0.25 -14.25 1.07
CA GLY A 52 1.00 -15.18 0.23
C GLY A 52 1.59 -14.50 -1.02
N ASP A 53 2.70 -15.06 -1.52
CA ASP A 53 3.48 -14.48 -2.62
C ASP A 53 2.67 -14.24 -3.90
N ASN A 54 1.86 -15.20 -4.32
CA ASN A 54 1.09 -15.09 -5.56
C ASN A 54 0.08 -13.94 -5.51
N THR A 55 -0.64 -13.80 -4.40
CA THR A 55 -1.63 -12.73 -4.19
C THR A 55 -0.94 -11.38 -4.13
N TYR A 56 0.15 -11.30 -3.36
CA TYR A 56 0.97 -10.10 -3.24
C TYR A 56 1.51 -9.64 -4.60
N ASP A 57 2.07 -10.55 -5.40
CA ASP A 57 2.64 -10.24 -6.71
C ASP A 57 1.55 -9.75 -7.70
N ALA A 58 0.34 -10.35 -7.67
CA ALA A 58 -0.77 -9.90 -8.49
C ALA A 58 -1.27 -8.48 -8.14
N LEU A 59 -1.36 -8.18 -6.83
CA LEU A 59 -1.78 -6.86 -6.34
C LEU A 59 -0.74 -5.78 -6.62
N THR A 60 0.53 -6.08 -6.38
CA THR A 60 1.63 -5.15 -6.70
C THR A 60 1.76 -4.92 -8.20
N HIS A 61 1.56 -5.95 -9.03
CA HIS A 61 1.51 -5.79 -10.47
C HIS A 61 0.39 -4.83 -10.90
N THR A 62 -0.81 -4.99 -10.31
CA THR A 62 -1.94 -4.10 -10.52
C THR A 62 -1.56 -2.65 -10.20
N GLY A 63 -0.98 -2.41 -9.01
CA GLY A 63 -0.49 -1.09 -8.61
C GLY A 63 0.56 -0.51 -9.57
N SER A 64 1.55 -1.31 -9.96
CA SER A 64 2.66 -0.89 -10.83
C SER A 64 2.20 -0.48 -12.24
N SER A 65 1.05 -1.00 -12.70
CA SER A 65 0.45 -0.66 -14.00
C SER A 65 -0.37 0.63 -14.00
N MET A 66 -0.63 1.22 -12.82
CA MET A 66 -1.45 2.41 -12.72
C MET A 66 -0.71 3.66 -13.21
N THR A 67 -1.47 4.57 -13.81
CA THR A 67 -0.99 5.94 -14.04
C THR A 67 -0.96 6.72 -12.73
N ASN A 68 -0.21 7.83 -12.69
CA ASN A 68 -0.21 8.73 -11.53
C ASN A 68 -1.62 9.19 -11.13
N ALA A 69 -2.48 9.49 -12.11
CA ALA A 69 -3.86 9.92 -11.85
C ALA A 69 -4.71 8.79 -11.26
N ALA A 70 -4.59 7.58 -11.79
CA ALA A 70 -5.31 6.41 -11.28
C ALA A 70 -4.87 6.07 -9.84
N MET A 71 -3.56 6.10 -9.56
CA MET A 71 -3.07 5.85 -8.21
C MET A 71 -3.46 6.95 -7.22
N ALA A 72 -3.45 8.22 -7.63
CA ALA A 72 -3.92 9.31 -6.78
C ALA A 72 -5.39 9.13 -6.39
N GLN A 73 -6.25 8.80 -7.35
CA GLN A 73 -7.66 8.51 -7.07
C GLN A 73 -7.82 7.28 -6.17
N TYR A 74 -7.13 6.19 -6.50
CA TYR A 74 -7.18 4.97 -5.69
C TYR A 74 -6.77 5.23 -4.23
N ALA A 75 -5.66 5.94 -4.00
CA ALA A 75 -5.20 6.28 -2.66
C ALA A 75 -6.21 7.13 -1.87
N LEU A 76 -6.85 8.12 -2.51
CA LEU A 76 -7.90 8.92 -1.89
C LEU A 76 -9.11 8.06 -1.49
N ASP A 77 -9.56 7.18 -2.39
CA ASP A 77 -10.64 6.23 -2.10
C ASP A 77 -10.29 5.33 -0.92
N GLN A 78 -9.04 4.84 -0.83
CA GLN A 78 -8.61 4.02 0.30
C GLN A 78 -8.60 4.80 1.61
N ILE A 79 -8.19 6.07 1.61
CA ILE A 79 -8.23 6.93 2.80
C ILE A 79 -9.68 7.13 3.26
N ASP A 80 -10.60 7.41 2.34
CA ASP A 80 -12.01 7.59 2.67
C ASP A 80 -12.65 6.32 3.22
N GLN A 81 -12.33 5.15 2.64
CA GLN A 81 -12.80 3.86 3.17
C GLN A 81 -12.26 3.58 4.58
N ALA A 82 -10.99 3.90 4.85
CA ALA A 82 -10.41 3.76 6.19
C ALA A 82 -11.10 4.69 7.20
N ARG A 83 -11.39 5.94 6.80
CA ARG A 83 -12.15 6.88 7.62
C ARG A 83 -13.56 6.38 7.91
N LEU A 84 -14.27 5.86 6.91
CA LEU A 84 -15.61 5.31 7.09
C LEU A 84 -15.62 4.07 8.00
N ALA A 85 -14.59 3.23 7.93
CA ALA A 85 -14.46 2.08 8.83
C ALA A 85 -14.29 2.52 10.28
N LEU A 86 -13.45 3.54 10.53
CA LEU A 86 -13.25 4.11 11.86
C LEU A 86 -14.55 4.66 12.47
N LEU A 87 -15.33 5.40 11.68
CA LEU A 87 -16.60 5.96 12.14
C LEU A 87 -17.70 4.92 12.42
N ARG A 88 -17.55 3.67 11.95
CA ARG A 88 -18.47 2.57 12.22
C ARG A 88 -18.06 1.72 13.42
N SER A 89 -16.82 1.86 13.88
CA SER A 89 -16.29 1.17 15.05
C SER A 89 -16.46 1.94 16.35
N ASP A 90 -16.89 3.21 16.28
CA ASP A 90 -17.32 4.06 17.40
C ASP A 90 -18.83 3.89 17.68
#